data_AF-A0A959C3J1-F1
#
_entry.id   AF-A0A959C3J1-F1
#
_cell.length_a   1.000
_cell.length_b   1.000
_cell.length_c   1.000
_cell.angle_alpha   90.00
_cell.angle_beta   90.00
_cell.angle_gamma   90.00
#
_symmetry.space_group_name_H-M   'P 1'
#
loop_
_entity.id
_entity.type
_entity.pdbx_description
1 polymer ?
#
loop_
_entity_poly.entity_id
_entity_poly.type
_entity_poly.pdbx_seq_one_letter_code
_entity_poly.pdbx_strand_id
1 'polypeptide(L)'
;LLGLKKDDTLRFNARLLETQDKEGMYRKYILNLEDNDDREVGDWFEGTIAEVSRIEEADLNDDFYTGYFGEDRVSNRDEAIDEIKKGILRFYDVRSNALLMRSFQERLLSLNQIELPEKFLKRWLKVSNEGQLDDEQIEREYPAFAENLRWSLLRDKISERFSLEVTEEEIRAAYADKVRNYFQSNLPEQLIESSVERLMQNEKDVESTRRDLETDKIFEAIRGEVSINDKAIPSDEFHQIIDSISKKAEEEQQADAALREAASE
;
A
#
# COMPACT_ATOMS: atom_id res chain seq x y z
N LEU A 1 4.29 -17.69 34.94
CA LEU A 1 4.40 -16.29 35.41
C LEU A 1 3.10 -15.77 36.04
N LEU A 2 1.91 -16.15 35.57
CA LEU A 2 0.61 -15.57 35.96
C LEU A 2 0.24 -15.58 37.46
N GLY A 3 0.94 -16.32 38.32
CA GLY A 3 0.70 -16.35 39.78
C GLY A 3 1.82 -15.75 40.63
N LEU A 4 2.91 -15.31 40.02
CA LEU A 4 4.08 -14.77 40.72
C LEU A 4 3.92 -13.26 40.94
N LYS A 5 4.54 -12.76 42.00
CA LYS A 5 4.51 -11.37 42.42
C LYS A 5 5.86 -10.70 42.19
N LYS A 6 5.90 -9.38 42.37
CA LYS A 6 7.15 -8.64 42.46
C LYS A 6 8.08 -9.29 43.49
N ASP A 7 9.35 -9.36 43.15
CA ASP A 7 10.45 -9.97 43.90
C ASP A 7 10.44 -11.51 43.98
N ASP A 8 9.45 -12.19 43.40
CA ASP A 8 9.51 -13.64 43.25
C ASP A 8 10.63 -14.01 42.25
N THR A 9 11.37 -15.07 42.57
CA THR A 9 12.37 -15.64 41.68
C THR A 9 11.80 -16.81 40.89
N LEU A 10 12.22 -16.93 39.64
CA LEU A 10 11.87 -18.05 38.79
C LEU A 10 13.07 -18.54 38.01
N ARG A 11 13.19 -19.86 37.90
CA ARG A 11 14.17 -20.48 37.02
C ARG A 11 13.50 -20.81 35.69
N PHE A 12 14.08 -20.36 34.59
CA PHE A 12 13.55 -20.61 33.25
C PHE A 12 14.65 -21.02 32.28
N ASN A 13 14.25 -21.73 31.23
CA ASN A 13 15.13 -22.00 30.10
C ASN A 13 14.93 -20.89 29.05
N ALA A 14 15.97 -20.11 28.78
CA ALA A 14 15.87 -18.96 27.89
C ALA A 14 15.62 -19.36 26.42
N ARG A 15 15.95 -20.60 26.01
CA ARG A 15 15.64 -21.11 24.67
C ARG A 15 14.16 -21.34 24.42
N LEU A 16 13.34 -21.40 25.47
CA LEU A 16 11.90 -21.61 25.35
C LEU A 16 11.10 -20.30 25.33
N LEU A 17 11.77 -19.14 25.44
CA LEU A 17 11.10 -17.83 25.44
C LEU A 17 10.74 -17.34 24.04
N GLU A 18 11.50 -17.74 23.02
CA GLU A 18 11.20 -17.43 21.63
C GLU A 18 11.37 -18.67 20.75
N THR A 19 10.64 -18.71 19.64
CA THR A 19 10.69 -19.77 18.61
C THR A 19 11.90 -19.62 17.67
N GLN A 20 13.00 -19.02 18.13
CA GLN A 20 14.18 -18.77 17.30
C GLN A 20 15.10 -20.00 17.30
N ASP A 21 14.99 -20.84 16.28
CA ASP A 21 15.75 -22.10 16.20
C ASP A 21 17.24 -21.93 15.84
N LYS A 22 17.66 -20.73 15.40
CA LYS A 22 19.05 -20.47 14.98
C LYS A 22 19.91 -19.97 16.15
N GLU A 23 21.00 -20.69 16.43
CA GLU A 23 21.93 -20.38 17.52
C GLU A 23 22.48 -18.94 17.50
N GLY A 24 22.83 -18.42 16.32
CA GLY A 24 23.31 -17.04 16.19
C GLY A 24 22.27 -15.98 16.57
N MET A 25 20.98 -16.22 16.27
CA MET A 25 19.90 -15.29 16.63
C MET A 25 19.63 -15.36 18.14
N TYR A 26 19.65 -16.56 18.73
CA TYR A 26 19.53 -16.72 20.17
C TYR A 26 20.64 -15.97 20.93
N ARG A 27 21.91 -16.13 20.52
CA ARG A 27 23.04 -15.43 21.14
C ARG A 27 22.92 -13.91 21.03
N LYS A 28 22.47 -13.41 19.88
CA LYS A 28 22.34 -11.97 19.63
C LYS A 28 21.14 -11.33 20.31
N TYR A 29 19.95 -11.92 20.23
CA TYR A 29 18.71 -11.27 20.67
C TYR A 29 18.29 -11.63 22.09
N ILE A 30 18.59 -12.86 22.54
CA ILE A 30 18.22 -13.32 23.89
C ILE A 30 19.36 -13.11 24.87
N LEU A 31 20.59 -13.47 24.48
CA LEU A 31 21.77 -13.30 25.34
C LEU A 31 22.46 -11.95 25.16
N ASN A 32 22.10 -11.19 24.12
CA ASN A 32 22.71 -9.89 23.79
C ASN A 32 24.24 -9.94 23.71
N LEU A 33 24.78 -11.01 23.11
CA LEU A 33 26.21 -11.21 22.88
C LEU A 33 26.63 -10.60 21.55
N GLU A 34 27.86 -10.09 21.50
CA GLU A 34 28.49 -9.64 20.25
C GLU A 34 28.82 -10.83 19.34
N ASP A 35 28.88 -10.60 18.02
CA ASP A 35 29.06 -11.65 17.01
C ASP A 35 30.37 -12.45 17.18
N ASN A 36 31.39 -11.87 17.83
CA ASN A 36 32.69 -12.50 18.08
C ASN A 36 32.85 -13.03 19.52
N ASP A 37 31.79 -13.03 20.31
CA ASP A 37 31.83 -13.58 21.66
C ASP A 37 31.58 -15.09 21.61
N ASP A 38 32.60 -15.89 21.94
CA ASP A 38 32.57 -17.37 21.87
C ASP A 38 32.27 -18.04 23.21
N ARG A 39 31.84 -17.29 24.24
CA ARG A 39 31.57 -17.89 25.55
C ARG A 39 30.43 -18.91 25.48
N GLU A 40 30.61 -20.03 26.17
CA GLU A 40 29.57 -21.03 26.37
C GLU A 40 28.63 -20.54 27.48
N VAL A 41 27.34 -20.37 27.16
CA VAL A 41 26.31 -19.93 28.10
C VAL A 41 25.29 -21.04 28.21
N GLY A 42 25.02 -21.50 29.43
CA GLY A 42 24.00 -22.52 29.67
C GLY A 42 22.59 -21.98 29.42
N ASP A 43 21.64 -22.90 29.23
CA ASP A 43 20.27 -22.54 28.84
C ASP A 43 19.39 -22.07 30.00
N TRP A 44 19.80 -22.31 31.25
CA TRP A 44 18.97 -22.09 32.44
C TRP A 44 19.39 -20.85 33.21
N PHE A 45 18.44 -19.94 33.41
CA PHE A 45 18.62 -18.66 34.09
C PHE A 45 17.67 -18.55 35.28
N GLU A 46 18.05 -17.75 36.27
CA GLU A 46 17.18 -17.31 37.36
C GLU A 46 16.86 -15.83 37.15
N GLY A 47 15.58 -15.49 37.08
CA GLY A 47 15.09 -14.12 36.97
C GLY A 47 14.30 -13.73 38.20
N THR A 48 14.40 -12.46 38.60
CA THR A 48 13.58 -11.86 39.65
C THR A 48 12.55 -10.93 39.01
N ILE A 49 11.28 -11.02 39.41
CA ILE A 49 10.22 -10.17 38.85
C ILE A 49 10.37 -8.75 39.39
N ALA A 50 10.81 -7.82 38.54
CA ALA A 50 11.00 -6.43 38.92
C ALA A 50 9.68 -5.65 39.09
N GLU A 51 8.72 -5.91 38.20
CA GLU A 51 7.42 -5.24 38.17
C GLU A 51 6.35 -6.18 37.58
N VAL A 52 5.12 -6.05 38.09
CA VAL A 52 3.95 -6.71 37.52
C VAL A 52 2.96 -5.63 37.14
N SER A 53 2.87 -5.34 35.84
CA SER A 53 1.84 -4.47 35.28
C SER A 53 0.65 -5.31 34.81
N ARG A 54 -0.56 -4.78 34.96
CA ARG A 54 -1.81 -5.39 34.49
C ARG A 54 -2.51 -4.40 33.57
N ILE A 55 -3.00 -4.91 32.45
CA ILE A 55 -3.86 -4.15 31.56
C ILE A 55 -5.28 -4.30 32.10
N GLU A 56 -5.89 -3.18 32.45
CA GLU A 56 -7.29 -3.09 32.84
C GLU A 56 -8.03 -2.22 31.81
N GLU A 57 -9.33 -2.45 31.67
CA GLU A 57 -10.16 -1.59 30.80
C GLU A 57 -10.19 -0.18 31.38
N ALA A 58 -9.91 0.81 30.54
CA ALA A 58 -9.96 2.21 30.94
C ALA A 58 -11.42 2.68 31.03
N ASP A 59 -11.70 3.55 32.00
CA ASP A 59 -12.97 4.25 32.07
C ASP A 59 -13.13 5.17 30.86
N LEU A 60 -14.30 5.14 30.21
CA LEU A 60 -14.61 5.95 29.03
C LEU A 60 -14.93 7.40 29.43
N ASN A 61 -13.91 8.13 29.85
CA ASN A 61 -13.96 9.52 30.29
C ASN A 61 -13.17 10.44 29.33
N ASP A 62 -13.14 11.74 29.65
CA ASP A 62 -12.47 12.75 28.83
C ASP A 62 -10.97 12.46 28.63
N ASP A 63 -10.30 11.93 29.66
CA ASP A 63 -8.88 11.55 29.58
C ASP A 63 -8.67 10.38 28.59
N PHE A 64 -9.58 9.39 28.58
CA PHE A 64 -9.57 8.30 27.61
C PHE A 64 -9.76 8.81 26.19
N TYR A 65 -10.77 9.66 25.96
CA TYR A 65 -11.05 10.18 24.62
C TYR A 65 -9.92 11.07 24.12
N THR A 66 -9.40 11.96 24.97
CA THR A 66 -8.26 12.82 24.65
C THR A 66 -7.01 12.00 24.37
N GLY A 67 -6.74 10.97 25.18
CA GLY A 67 -5.59 10.10 25.02
C GLY A 67 -5.61 9.25 23.75
N TYR A 68 -6.79 8.78 23.31
CA TYR A 68 -6.91 7.93 22.12
C TYR A 68 -7.14 8.72 20.83
N PHE A 69 -8.03 9.71 20.84
CA PHE A 69 -8.42 10.47 19.64
C PHE A 69 -7.64 11.79 19.47
N GLY A 70 -7.00 12.29 20.54
CA GLY A 70 -6.35 13.59 20.59
C GLY A 70 -7.26 14.70 21.13
N GLU A 71 -6.65 15.83 21.50
CA GLU A 71 -7.36 17.01 22.02
C GLU A 71 -8.43 17.51 21.04
N ASP A 72 -9.57 17.94 21.59
CA ASP A 72 -10.72 18.55 20.90
C ASP A 72 -11.34 17.72 19.76
N ARG A 73 -11.10 16.39 19.69
CA ARG A 73 -11.68 15.54 18.64
C ARG A 73 -12.95 14.79 19.05
N VAL A 74 -12.96 14.21 20.25
CA VAL A 74 -14.03 13.35 20.74
C VAL A 74 -14.19 13.61 22.24
N SER A 75 -15.42 13.79 22.71
CA SER A 75 -15.73 14.04 24.11
C SER A 75 -16.74 13.06 24.70
N ASN A 76 -17.28 12.15 23.90
CA ASN A 76 -18.22 11.15 24.38
C ASN A 76 -18.26 9.90 23.51
N ARG A 77 -19.00 8.89 23.98
CA ARG A 77 -19.12 7.59 23.32
C ARG A 77 -19.72 7.67 21.92
N ASP A 78 -20.70 8.52 21.69
CA ASP A 78 -21.38 8.59 20.40
C ASP A 78 -20.46 9.22 19.35
N GLU A 79 -19.71 10.26 19.72
CA GLU A 79 -18.64 10.83 18.88
C GLU A 79 -17.51 9.83 18.63
N ALA A 80 -17.10 9.06 19.64
CA ALA A 80 -16.08 8.03 19.48
C ALA A 80 -16.52 6.96 18.46
N ILE A 81 -17.77 6.52 18.54
CA ILE A 81 -18.33 5.54 17.60
C ILE A 81 -18.42 6.13 16.19
N ASP A 82 -18.85 7.39 16.06
CA ASP A 82 -18.89 8.06 14.75
C ASP A 82 -17.50 8.17 14.13
N GLU A 83 -16.49 8.52 14.92
CA GLU A 83 -15.13 8.67 14.42
C GLU A 83 -14.48 7.34 14.02
N ILE A 84 -14.73 6.28 14.80
CA ILE A 84 -14.36 4.91 14.42
C ILE A 84 -15.06 4.52 13.11
N LYS A 85 -16.36 4.81 12.97
CA LYS A 85 -17.11 4.53 11.73
C LYS A 85 -16.53 5.28 10.53
N LYS A 86 -16.16 6.55 10.66
CA LYS A 86 -15.49 7.30 9.58
C LYS A 86 -14.17 6.67 9.18
N GLY A 87 -13.40 6.14 10.15
CA GLY A 87 -12.18 5.39 9.86
C GLY A 87 -12.45 4.12 9.06
N ILE A 88 -13.44 3.33 9.50
CA ILE A 88 -13.87 2.10 8.83
C ILE A 88 -14.41 2.39 7.42
N LEU A 89 -15.25 3.41 7.26
CA LEU A 89 -15.80 3.81 5.96
C LEU A 89 -14.69 4.24 5.01
N ARG A 90 -13.75 5.08 5.46
CA ARG A 90 -12.59 5.48 4.65
C ARG A 90 -11.78 4.27 4.16
N PHE A 91 -11.59 3.26 5.02
CA PHE A 91 -10.91 2.02 4.64
C PHE A 91 -11.64 1.27 3.51
N TYR A 92 -12.97 1.18 3.58
CA TYR A 92 -13.76 0.52 2.53
C TYR A 92 -13.88 1.37 1.27
N ASP A 93 -14.08 2.67 1.37
CA ASP A 93 -14.26 3.60 0.24
C ASP A 93 -13.07 3.55 -0.72
N VAL A 94 -11.83 3.57 -0.19
CA VAL A 94 -10.62 3.46 -1.01
C VAL A 94 -10.63 2.17 -1.82
N ARG A 95 -10.97 1.05 -1.18
CA ARG A 95 -10.96 -0.27 -1.81
C ARG A 95 -12.12 -0.45 -2.79
N SER A 96 -13.32 -0.01 -2.45
CA SER A 96 -14.48 -0.10 -3.34
C SER A 96 -14.32 0.81 -4.57
N ASN A 97 -13.76 2.01 -4.40
CA ASN A 97 -13.45 2.89 -5.53
C ASN A 97 -12.38 2.27 -6.45
N ALA A 98 -11.37 1.58 -5.91
CA ALA A 98 -10.40 0.84 -6.72
C ALA A 98 -11.07 -0.28 -7.55
N LEU A 99 -12.02 -1.02 -6.98
CA LEU A 99 -12.81 -2.03 -7.71
C LEU A 99 -13.69 -1.39 -8.80
N LEU A 100 -14.28 -0.24 -8.48
CA LEU A 100 -15.11 0.49 -9.43
C LEU A 100 -14.27 1.03 -10.60
N MET A 101 -13.08 1.57 -10.33
CA MET A 101 -12.13 2.00 -11.36
C MET A 101 -11.78 0.85 -12.30
N ARG A 102 -11.43 -0.31 -11.75
CA ARG A 102 -11.15 -1.51 -12.55
C ARG A 102 -12.36 -1.89 -13.42
N SER A 103 -13.56 -1.85 -12.85
CA SER A 103 -14.80 -2.15 -13.57
C SER A 103 -15.04 -1.17 -14.73
N PHE A 104 -14.73 0.12 -14.55
CA PHE A 104 -14.78 1.10 -15.63
C PHE A 104 -13.78 0.81 -16.73
N GLN A 105 -12.52 0.52 -16.38
CA GLN A 105 -11.48 0.17 -17.35
C GLN A 105 -11.88 -1.06 -18.18
N GLU A 106 -12.27 -2.15 -17.52
CA GLU A 106 -12.71 -3.39 -18.18
C GLU A 106 -13.92 -3.14 -19.09
N ARG A 107 -14.91 -2.37 -18.61
CA ARG A 107 -16.10 -2.04 -19.38
C ARG A 107 -15.78 -1.17 -20.60
N LEU A 108 -14.96 -0.13 -20.44
CA LEU A 108 -14.58 0.76 -21.53
C LEU A 108 -13.78 0.02 -22.60
N LEU A 109 -12.83 -0.84 -22.21
CA LEU A 109 -12.10 -1.70 -23.15
C LEU A 109 -13.03 -2.66 -23.88
N SER A 110 -13.99 -3.27 -23.18
CA SER A 110 -14.94 -4.20 -23.80
C SER A 110 -15.87 -3.54 -24.83
N LEU A 111 -16.27 -2.29 -24.57
CA LEU A 111 -17.15 -1.52 -25.46
C LEU A 111 -16.40 -0.92 -26.66
N ASN A 112 -15.07 -0.77 -26.56
CA ASN A 112 -14.24 -0.13 -27.57
C ASN A 112 -13.17 -1.10 -28.09
N GLN A 113 -13.53 -1.91 -29.08
CA GLN A 113 -12.59 -2.82 -29.73
C GLN A 113 -11.67 -2.06 -30.71
N ILE A 114 -10.57 -1.51 -30.18
CA ILE A 114 -9.59 -0.75 -30.96
C ILE A 114 -8.65 -1.71 -31.71
N GLU A 115 -8.83 -1.94 -33.00
CA GLU A 115 -7.90 -2.78 -33.77
C GLU A 115 -6.48 -2.16 -33.79
N LEU A 116 -5.50 -2.92 -33.28
CA LEU A 116 -4.10 -2.52 -33.25
C LEU A 116 -3.32 -3.21 -34.38
N PRO A 117 -2.34 -2.53 -35.03
CA PRO A 117 -1.54 -3.11 -36.09
C PRO A 117 -0.45 -4.04 -35.52
N GLU A 118 -0.84 -5.26 -35.16
CA GLU A 118 -0.01 -6.24 -34.44
C GLU A 118 1.39 -6.44 -35.03
N LYS A 119 1.48 -6.73 -36.33
CA LYS A 119 2.76 -6.95 -37.01
C LYS A 119 3.70 -5.75 -36.92
N PHE A 120 3.15 -4.54 -36.99
CA PHE A 120 3.92 -3.32 -36.87
C PHE A 120 4.39 -3.13 -35.44
N LEU A 121 3.49 -3.28 -34.46
CA LEU A 121 3.80 -3.08 -33.05
C LEU A 121 4.82 -4.09 -32.52
N LYS A 122 4.72 -5.37 -32.89
CA LYS A 122 5.73 -6.38 -32.54
C LYS A 122 7.10 -6.04 -33.11
N ARG A 123 7.16 -5.62 -34.38
CA ARG A 123 8.41 -5.14 -35.00
C ARG A 123 8.93 -3.88 -34.30
N TRP A 124 8.04 -2.96 -33.95
CA TRP A 124 8.39 -1.73 -33.26
C TRP A 124 8.98 -2.03 -31.89
N LEU A 125 8.38 -2.94 -31.11
CA LEU A 125 8.90 -3.40 -29.82
C LEU A 125 10.32 -3.97 -29.93
N LYS A 126 10.59 -4.77 -30.98
CA LYS A 126 11.92 -5.30 -31.25
C LYS A 126 12.95 -4.19 -31.50
N VAL A 127 12.57 -3.19 -32.31
CA VAL A 127 13.46 -2.08 -32.67
C VAL A 127 13.65 -1.11 -31.51
N SER A 128 12.60 -0.78 -30.76
CA SER A 128 12.64 0.17 -29.64
C SER A 128 13.46 -0.35 -28.46
N ASN A 129 13.52 -1.66 -28.29
CA ASN A 129 14.36 -2.32 -27.28
C ASN A 129 15.73 -2.72 -27.84
N GLU A 130 16.16 -2.14 -28.96
CA GLU A 130 17.47 -2.40 -29.59
C GLU A 130 17.77 -3.89 -29.87
N GLY A 131 16.73 -4.71 -30.04
CA GLY A 131 16.83 -6.16 -30.21
C GLY A 131 17.10 -6.96 -28.94
N GLN A 132 17.00 -6.34 -27.75
CA GLN A 132 17.14 -7.03 -26.46
C GLN A 132 16.00 -8.02 -26.19
N LEU A 133 14.81 -7.77 -26.74
CA LEU A 133 13.69 -8.72 -26.69
C LEU A 133 13.74 -9.63 -27.92
N ASP A 134 13.77 -10.94 -27.68
CA ASP A 134 13.63 -11.93 -28.76
C ASP A 134 12.17 -12.06 -29.23
N ASP A 135 11.97 -12.81 -30.32
CA ASP A 135 10.64 -12.96 -30.91
C ASP A 135 9.67 -13.74 -30.00
N GLU A 136 10.16 -14.66 -29.17
CA GLU A 136 9.33 -15.45 -28.24
C GLU A 136 8.85 -14.59 -27.06
N GLN A 137 9.74 -13.76 -26.53
CA GLN A 137 9.43 -12.78 -25.50
C GLN A 137 8.43 -11.74 -26.01
N ILE A 138 8.60 -11.24 -27.24
CA ILE A 138 7.65 -10.29 -27.84
C ILE A 138 6.28 -10.93 -28.01
N GLU A 139 6.18 -12.16 -28.51
CA GLU A 139 4.90 -12.86 -28.66
C GLU A 139 4.19 -13.03 -27.32
N ARG A 140 4.95 -13.31 -26.26
CA ARG A 140 4.43 -13.50 -24.90
C ARG A 140 3.97 -12.20 -24.25
N GLU A 141 4.72 -11.11 -24.39
CA GLU A 141 4.44 -9.82 -23.73
C GLU A 141 3.46 -8.94 -24.54
N TYR A 142 3.33 -9.20 -25.85
CA TYR A 142 2.48 -8.41 -26.75
C TYR A 142 1.02 -8.26 -26.27
N PRO A 143 0.32 -9.31 -25.76
CA PRO A 143 -1.06 -9.16 -25.29
C PRO A 143 -1.20 -8.11 -24.18
N ALA A 144 -0.35 -8.15 -23.16
CA ALA A 144 -0.37 -7.19 -22.06
C ALA A 144 0.01 -5.78 -22.54
N PHE A 145 1.00 -5.66 -23.43
CA PHE A 145 1.33 -4.38 -24.07
C PHE A 145 0.15 -3.82 -24.87
N ALA A 146 -0.54 -4.66 -25.64
CA ALA A 146 -1.67 -4.27 -26.47
C ALA A 146 -2.85 -3.79 -25.63
N GLU A 147 -3.16 -4.46 -24.51
CA GLU A 147 -4.20 -4.02 -23.57
C GLU A 147 -3.86 -2.66 -22.93
N ASN A 148 -2.62 -2.49 -22.45
CA ASN A 148 -2.14 -1.23 -21.92
C ASN A 148 -2.19 -0.09 -22.94
N LEU A 149 -1.82 -0.37 -24.20
CA LEU A 149 -1.88 0.61 -25.28
C LEU A 149 -3.33 1.03 -25.58
N ARG A 150 -4.27 0.08 -25.65
CA ARG A 150 -5.70 0.39 -25.83
C ARG A 150 -6.23 1.25 -24.70
N TRP A 151 -5.85 0.91 -23.46
CA TRP A 151 -6.24 1.70 -22.31
C TRP A 151 -5.66 3.11 -22.37
N SER A 152 -4.39 3.26 -22.74
CA SER A 152 -3.78 4.59 -22.92
C SER A 152 -4.52 5.42 -23.97
N LEU A 153 -4.85 4.84 -25.13
CA LEU A 153 -5.59 5.53 -26.18
C LEU A 153 -6.99 5.96 -25.71
N LEU A 154 -7.66 5.14 -24.90
CA LEU A 154 -8.96 5.50 -24.31
C LEU A 154 -8.82 6.64 -23.31
N ARG A 155 -7.81 6.59 -22.42
CA ARG A 155 -7.52 7.68 -21.48
C ARG A 155 -7.28 8.99 -22.21
N ASP A 156 -6.44 9.00 -23.24
CA ASP A 156 -6.15 10.19 -24.03
C ASP A 156 -7.44 10.77 -24.64
N LYS A 157 -8.33 9.91 -25.16
CA LYS A 157 -9.62 10.34 -25.72
C LYS A 157 -10.59 10.88 -24.66
N ILE A 158 -10.57 10.32 -23.45
CA ILE A 158 -11.38 10.81 -22.33
C ILE A 158 -10.83 12.18 -21.88
N SER A 159 -9.52 12.29 -21.69
CA SER A 159 -8.87 13.56 -21.33
C SER A 159 -9.16 14.65 -22.36
N GLU A 160 -9.06 14.37 -23.66
CA GLU A 160 -9.45 15.31 -24.71
C GLU A 160 -10.94 15.70 -24.61
N ARG A 161 -11.83 14.72 -24.46
CA ARG A 161 -13.28 14.94 -24.43
C ARG A 161 -13.72 15.82 -23.27
N PHE A 162 -13.17 15.60 -22.08
CA PHE A 162 -13.52 16.34 -20.87
C PHE A 162 -12.57 17.51 -20.60
N SER A 163 -11.60 17.76 -21.49
CA SER A 163 -10.57 18.79 -21.32
C SER A 163 -9.86 18.67 -19.97
N LEU A 164 -9.48 17.43 -19.62
CA LEU A 164 -8.79 17.14 -18.37
C LEU A 164 -7.32 17.53 -18.51
N GLU A 165 -6.87 18.40 -17.61
CA GLU A 165 -5.48 18.82 -17.50
C GLU A 165 -5.09 18.82 -16.03
N VAL A 166 -3.91 18.30 -15.71
CA VAL A 166 -3.34 18.36 -14.36
C VAL A 166 -2.44 19.57 -14.27
N THR A 167 -2.77 20.48 -13.35
CA THR A 167 -1.99 21.71 -13.16
C THR A 167 -0.80 21.49 -12.24
N GLU A 168 0.18 22.40 -12.30
CA GLU A 168 1.31 22.35 -11.37
C GLU A 168 0.86 22.54 -9.91
N GLU A 169 -0.18 23.35 -9.67
CA GLU A 169 -0.73 23.53 -8.32
C GLU A 169 -1.28 22.21 -7.75
N GLU A 170 -1.94 21.40 -8.58
CA GLU A 170 -2.48 20.10 -8.15
C GLU A 170 -1.37 19.11 -7.83
N ILE A 171 -0.30 19.10 -8.62
CA ILE A 171 0.89 18.29 -8.32
C ILE A 171 1.51 18.75 -6.99
N ARG A 172 1.71 20.05 -6.80
CA ARG A 172 2.24 20.62 -5.55
C ARG A 172 1.37 20.26 -4.34
N ALA A 173 0.04 20.33 -4.49
CA ALA A 173 -0.91 19.93 -3.46
C ALA A 173 -0.79 18.44 -3.10
N ALA A 174 -0.68 17.56 -4.10
CA ALA A 174 -0.49 16.13 -3.87
C ALA A 174 0.82 15.83 -3.12
N TYR A 175 1.91 16.54 -3.44
CA TYR A 175 3.17 16.43 -2.67
C TYR A 175 3.04 16.98 -1.26
N ALA A 176 2.33 18.10 -1.07
CA ALA A 176 2.08 18.67 0.25
C ALA A 176 1.32 17.67 1.14
N ASP A 177 0.32 16.99 0.58
CA ASP A 177 -0.44 15.96 1.29
C ASP A 177 0.40 14.71 1.59
N LYS A 178 1.27 14.27 0.67
CA LYS A 178 2.27 13.21 0.94
C LYS A 178 3.16 13.58 2.13
N VAL A 179 3.65 14.83 2.18
CA VAL A 179 4.48 15.32 3.30
C VAL A 179 3.67 15.33 4.60
N ARG A 180 2.45 15.89 4.61
CA ARG A 180 1.59 15.91 5.80
C ARG A 180 1.31 14.49 6.33
N ASN A 181 0.99 13.57 5.44
CA ASN A 181 0.70 12.18 5.77
C ASN A 181 1.93 11.45 6.34
N TYR A 182 3.13 11.74 5.82
CA TYR A 182 4.36 11.12 6.30
C TYR A 182 4.71 11.56 7.73
N PHE A 183 4.58 12.85 8.05
CA PHE A 183 4.98 13.38 9.35
C PHE A 183 3.90 13.31 10.44
N GLN A 184 2.66 12.97 10.07
CA GLN A 184 1.50 12.80 10.98
C GLN A 184 1.32 13.96 11.99
N SER A 185 1.82 15.15 11.64
CA SER A 185 1.92 16.32 12.52
C SER A 185 1.57 17.58 11.73
N ASN A 186 1.02 18.58 12.41
CA ASN A 186 0.83 19.91 11.84
C ASN A 186 2.19 20.60 11.67
N LEU A 187 2.82 20.34 10.52
CA LEU A 187 4.04 21.05 10.12
C LEU A 187 3.72 22.50 9.76
N PRO A 188 4.60 23.46 10.09
CA PRO A 188 4.55 24.81 9.54
C PRO A 188 4.54 24.79 8.00
N GLU A 189 3.71 25.63 7.38
CA GLU A 189 3.54 25.64 5.91
C GLU A 189 4.86 25.85 5.16
N GLN A 190 5.78 26.64 5.70
CA GLN A 190 7.12 26.86 5.11
C GLN A 190 7.97 25.57 5.05
N LEU A 191 7.82 24.65 6.01
CA LEU A 191 8.52 23.36 6.00
C LEU A 191 7.89 22.39 5.00
N ILE A 192 6.57 22.50 4.79
CA ILE A 192 5.85 21.74 3.77
C ILE A 192 6.33 22.22 2.39
N GLU A 193 6.27 23.52 2.13
CA GLU A 193 6.65 24.12 0.85
C GLU A 193 8.11 23.78 0.46
N SER A 194 9.07 23.98 1.36
CA SER A 194 10.48 23.62 1.11
C SER A 194 10.71 22.12 0.93
N SER A 195 9.87 21.26 1.51
CA SER A 195 9.91 19.82 1.28
C SER A 195 9.31 19.44 -0.07
N VAL A 196 8.20 20.07 -0.47
CA VAL A 196 7.57 19.88 -1.78
C VAL A 196 8.56 20.27 -2.89
N GLU A 197 9.20 21.43 -2.79
CA GLU A 197 10.20 21.87 -3.79
C GLU A 197 11.33 20.86 -3.96
N ARG A 198 11.86 20.32 -2.85
CA ARG A 198 12.92 19.31 -2.88
C ARG A 198 12.43 18.00 -3.53
N LEU A 199 11.22 17.55 -3.21
CA LEU A 199 10.67 16.31 -3.76
C LEU A 199 10.34 16.43 -5.25
N MET A 200 9.90 17.60 -5.71
CA MET A 200 9.59 17.84 -7.12
C MET A 200 10.83 17.94 -8.02
N GLN A 201 12.06 17.95 -7.47
CA GLN A 201 13.28 17.86 -8.28
C GLN A 201 13.43 16.49 -8.95
N ASN A 202 12.74 15.45 -8.46
CA ASN A 202 12.71 14.16 -9.13
C ASN A 202 11.64 14.15 -10.22
N GLU A 203 12.04 14.45 -11.46
CA GLU A 203 11.15 14.49 -12.63
C GLU A 203 10.36 13.20 -12.84
N LYS A 204 10.95 12.03 -12.54
CA LYS A 204 10.28 10.74 -12.68
C LYS A 204 9.12 10.59 -11.70
N ASP A 205 9.31 11.03 -10.46
CA ASP A 205 8.26 10.98 -9.43
C ASP A 205 7.17 12.01 -9.71
N VAL A 206 7.54 13.18 -10.26
CA VAL A 206 6.59 14.21 -10.70
C VAL A 206 5.71 13.67 -11.83
N GLU A 207 6.32 13.02 -12.83
CA GLU A 207 5.58 12.40 -13.93
C GLU A 207 4.69 11.24 -13.47
N SER A 208 5.14 10.45 -12.48
CA SER A 208 4.28 9.44 -11.86
C SER A 208 3.08 10.08 -11.16
N THR A 209 3.32 11.10 -10.33
CA THR A 209 2.25 11.80 -9.59
C THR A 209 1.27 12.48 -10.54
N ARG A 210 1.75 13.06 -11.65
CA ARG A 210 0.87 13.61 -12.70
C ARG A 210 -0.05 12.53 -13.27
N ARG A 211 0.50 11.37 -13.66
CA ARG A 211 -0.29 10.25 -14.20
C ARG A 211 -1.32 9.70 -13.20
N ASP A 212 -0.99 9.69 -11.92
CA ASP A 212 -1.93 9.30 -10.86
C ASP A 212 -3.11 10.30 -10.80
N LEU A 213 -2.81 11.61 -10.78
CA LEU A 213 -3.82 12.67 -10.78
C LEU A 213 -4.68 12.67 -12.05
N GLU A 214 -4.08 12.41 -13.23
CA GLU A 214 -4.84 12.23 -14.48
C GLU A 214 -5.81 11.06 -14.39
N THR A 215 -5.36 9.94 -13.79
CA THR A 215 -6.18 8.75 -13.59
C THR A 215 -7.37 9.04 -12.67
N ASP A 216 -7.15 9.78 -11.59
CA ASP A 216 -8.22 10.20 -10.67
C ASP A 216 -9.22 11.13 -11.36
N LYS A 217 -8.76 12.09 -12.16
CA LYS A 217 -9.64 12.98 -12.94
C LYS A 217 -10.46 12.22 -13.98
N ILE A 218 -9.84 11.28 -14.68
CA ILE A 218 -10.53 10.41 -15.65
C ILE A 218 -11.65 9.63 -14.94
N PHE A 219 -11.37 9.09 -13.76
CA PHE A 219 -12.34 8.35 -12.98
C PHE A 219 -13.53 9.20 -12.57
N GLU A 220 -13.28 10.39 -12.01
CA GLU A 220 -14.35 11.31 -11.62
C GLU A 220 -15.16 11.81 -12.81
N ALA A 221 -14.52 12.04 -13.97
CA ALA A 221 -15.21 12.38 -15.21
C ALA A 221 -16.14 11.24 -15.68
N ILE A 222 -15.66 9.99 -15.67
CA ILE A 222 -16.49 8.83 -16.03
C ILE A 222 -17.63 8.67 -15.02
N ARG A 223 -17.34 8.81 -13.72
CA ARG A 223 -18.31 8.70 -12.63
C ARG A 223 -19.48 9.67 -12.80
N GLY A 224 -19.22 10.89 -13.29
CA GLY A 224 -20.25 11.89 -13.59
C GLY A 224 -21.18 11.52 -14.75
N GLU A 225 -20.75 10.64 -15.65
CA GLU A 225 -21.47 10.30 -16.88
C GLU A 225 -22.18 8.94 -16.83
N VAL A 226 -21.92 8.13 -15.80
CA VAL A 226 -22.42 6.78 -15.66
C VAL A 226 -23.36 6.64 -14.46
N SER A 227 -24.31 5.72 -14.56
CA SER A 227 -25.12 5.31 -13.41
C SER A 227 -24.39 4.23 -12.62
N ILE A 228 -24.01 4.55 -11.38
CA ILE A 228 -23.46 3.57 -10.44
C ILE A 228 -24.61 2.87 -9.74
N ASN A 229 -24.56 1.53 -9.68
CA ASN A 229 -25.52 0.72 -8.95
C ASN A 229 -24.83 0.12 -7.72
N ASP A 230 -25.30 0.52 -6.54
CA ASP A 230 -24.75 0.06 -5.28
C ASP A 230 -25.16 -1.39 -4.99
N LYS A 231 -24.17 -2.26 -4.84
CA LYS A 231 -24.38 -3.65 -4.45
C LYS A 231 -23.95 -3.84 -3.00
N ALA A 232 -24.90 -4.02 -2.11
CA ALA A 232 -24.62 -4.40 -0.73
C ALA A 232 -24.04 -5.82 -0.70
N ILE A 233 -22.88 -5.98 -0.06
CA ILE A 233 -22.21 -7.27 0.13
C ILE A 233 -21.72 -7.38 1.58
N PRO A 234 -21.68 -8.61 2.15
CA PRO A 234 -21.08 -8.84 3.46
C PRO A 234 -19.58 -8.52 3.48
N SER A 235 -19.04 -8.13 4.65
CA SER A 235 -17.61 -7.82 4.79
C SER A 235 -16.71 -8.99 4.39
N ASP A 236 -17.09 -10.23 4.72
CA ASP A 236 -16.29 -11.41 4.39
C ASP A 236 -16.22 -11.64 2.88
N GLU A 237 -17.34 -11.41 2.16
CA GLU A 237 -17.38 -11.48 0.70
C GLU A 237 -16.49 -10.39 0.09
N PHE A 238 -16.54 -9.17 0.62
CA PHE A 238 -15.66 -8.09 0.16
C PHE A 238 -14.18 -8.42 0.32
N HIS A 239 -13.78 -8.95 1.48
CA HIS A 239 -12.39 -9.36 1.72
C HIS A 239 -11.96 -10.46 0.74
N GLN A 240 -12.81 -11.45 0.47
CA GLN A 240 -12.50 -12.47 -0.53
C GLN A 240 -12.32 -11.90 -1.95
N ILE A 241 -13.13 -10.92 -2.35
CA ILE A 241 -12.99 -10.24 -3.64
C ILE A 241 -11.61 -9.55 -3.71
N ILE A 242 -11.26 -8.79 -2.68
CA ILE A 242 -9.98 -8.08 -2.61
C ILE A 242 -8.81 -9.08 -2.65
N ASP A 243 -8.84 -10.13 -1.83
CA ASP A 243 -7.78 -11.15 -1.77
C ASP A 243 -7.60 -11.86 -3.11
N SER A 244 -8.68 -12.16 -3.82
CA SER A 244 -8.62 -12.81 -5.14
C SER A 244 -7.97 -11.91 -6.18
N ILE A 245 -8.24 -10.61 -6.12
CA ILE A 245 -7.67 -9.62 -7.03
C ILE A 245 -6.18 -9.42 -6.71
N SER A 246 -5.83 -9.30 -5.44
CA SER A 246 -4.44 -9.16 -5.00
C SER A 246 -3.61 -10.38 -5.42
N LYS A 247 -4.11 -11.60 -5.20
CA LYS A 247 -3.42 -12.82 -5.64
C LYS A 247 -3.20 -12.86 -7.15
N LYS A 248 -4.22 -12.50 -7.93
CA LYS A 248 -4.10 -12.45 -9.39
C LYS A 248 -3.03 -11.45 -9.84
N ALA A 249 -3.00 -10.26 -9.22
CA ALA A 249 -2.00 -9.25 -9.52
C ALA A 249 -0.57 -9.70 -9.12
N GLU A 250 -0.43 -10.39 -7.99
CA GLU A 250 0.84 -11.00 -7.55
C GLU A 250 1.30 -12.10 -8.51
N GLU A 251 0.40 -12.97 -8.97
CA GLU A 251 0.70 -14.01 -9.96
C GLU A 251 1.15 -13.40 -11.30
N GLU A 252 0.47 -12.35 -11.77
CA GLU A 252 0.86 -11.61 -12.98
C GLU A 252 2.23 -10.94 -12.82
N GLN A 253 2.52 -10.33 -11.67
CA GLN A 253 3.82 -9.72 -11.37
C GLN A 253 4.94 -10.75 -11.22
N GLN A 254 4.69 -11.89 -10.56
CA GLN A 254 5.67 -12.97 -10.40
C GLN A 254 5.97 -13.64 -11.74
N ALA A 255 4.95 -13.83 -12.58
CA ALA A 255 5.15 -14.30 -13.94
C ALA A 255 6.04 -13.32 -14.72
N ASP A 256 5.74 -12.01 -14.70
CA ASP A 256 6.57 -11.00 -15.38
C ASP A 256 8.02 -10.95 -14.84
N ALA A 257 8.20 -11.04 -13.52
CA ALA A 257 9.53 -11.05 -12.89
C ALA A 257 10.36 -12.30 -13.25
N ALA A 258 9.77 -13.50 -13.15
CA ALA A 258 10.43 -14.75 -13.49
C ALA A 258 10.82 -14.80 -14.98
N LEU A 259 10.00 -14.17 -15.83
CA LEU A 259 10.26 -14.05 -17.26
C LEU A 259 11.41 -13.08 -17.58
N ARG A 260 11.57 -12.00 -16.81
CA ARG A 260 12.71 -11.08 -16.94
C ARG A 260 14.03 -11.70 -16.48
N GLU A 261 14.01 -12.51 -15.42
CA GLU A 261 15.18 -13.28 -14.99
C GLU A 261 15.61 -14.29 -16.05
N ALA A 262 14.66 -15.06 -16.61
CA ALA A 262 14.93 -16.04 -17.66
C ALA A 262 15.45 -15.44 -18.97
N ALA A 263 15.10 -14.17 -19.27
CA ALA A 263 15.62 -13.44 -20.43
C ALA A 263 17.02 -12.83 -20.21
N SER A 264 17.53 -12.87 -18.97
CA SER A 264 18.83 -12.32 -18.58
C SER A 264 19.96 -13.35 -18.43
N GLU A 265 19.64 -14.65 -18.58
CA GLU A 265 20.58 -15.79 -18.65
C GLU A 265 20.88 -16.20 -20.10
#